data_AF-A0A4Y3K699-F1
#
_entry.id   AF-A0A4Y3K699-F1
#
_cell.length_a   1.000
_cell.length_b   1.000
_cell.length_c   1.000
_cell.angle_alpha   90.00
_cell.angle_beta   90.00
_cell.angle_gamma   90.00
#
_symmetry.space_group_name_H-M   'P 1'
#
loop_
_entity.id
_entity.type
_entity.pdbx_description
1 polymer ?
#
loop_
_entity_poly.entity_id
_entity_poly.type
_entity_poly.pdbx_seq_one_letter_code
_entity_poly.pdbx_strand_id
1 'polypeptide(L)' 'MPALVLDGRPLLAVVVAKAHIGLYPFSPAALDTVRDDLAGFSSSKGTLRFSAQRPVPDDVLDRLVRARVAEIRSR' A
#
# COMPACT_ATOMS: atom_id res chain seq x y z
N MET A 1 -3.07 -12.67 7.54
CA MET A 1 -2.36 -11.37 7.54
C MET A 1 -3.21 -10.39 8.34
N PRO A 2 -2.77 -9.94 9.52
CA PRO A 2 -3.48 -8.89 10.25
C PRO A 2 -3.47 -7.60 9.42
N ALA A 3 -4.57 -6.85 9.50
CA ALA A 3 -4.75 -5.60 8.78
C ALA A 3 -5.17 -4.50 9.77
N LEU A 4 -4.69 -3.28 9.52
CA LEU A 4 -5.32 -2.09 10.08
C LEU A 4 -6.71 -1.94 9.44
N VAL A 5 -7.68 -1.60 10.26
CA VAL A 5 -9.08 -1.45 9.85
C VAL A 5 -9.53 -0.02 10.14
N LEU A 6 -10.23 0.58 9.18
CA LEU A 6 -10.85 1.90 9.29
C LEU A 6 -12.32 1.77 8.90
N ASP A 7 -13.23 2.24 9.74
CA ASP A 7 -14.68 2.23 9.50
C ASP A 7 -15.19 0.82 9.10
N GLY A 8 -14.70 -0.21 9.78
CA GLY A 8 -15.04 -1.62 9.53
C GLY A 8 -14.45 -2.21 8.24
N ARG A 9 -13.65 -1.45 7.48
CA ARG A 9 -13.06 -1.86 6.20
C ARG A 9 -11.52 -1.95 6.30
N PRO A 10 -10.89 -2.89 5.58
CA PRO A 10 -9.44 -3.05 5.61
C PRO A 10 -8.75 -1.85 4.96
N LEU A 11 -7.85 -1.21 5.73
CA LEU A 11 -7.05 -0.06 5.33
C LEU A 11 -5.72 -0.53 4.71
N LEU A 12 -4.91 -1.23 5.49
CA LEU A 12 -3.57 -1.62 5.09
C LEU A 12 -3.14 -2.88 5.83
N ALA A 13 -2.35 -3.73 5.17
CA ALA A 13 -1.60 -4.78 5.84
C ALA A 13 -0.17 -4.83 5.33
N VAL A 14 0.74 -5.29 6.20
CA VAL A 14 2.16 -5.47 5.91
C VAL A 14 2.57 -6.89 6.28
N VAL A 15 3.24 -7.59 5.36
CA VAL A 15 3.74 -8.95 5.58
C VAL A 15 5.20 -9.03 5.17
N VAL A 16 6.02 -9.57 6.05
CA VAL A 16 7.41 -9.91 5.75
C VAL A 16 7.45 -11.30 5.12
N ALA A 17 7.92 -11.37 3.87
CA ALA A 17 8.21 -12.61 3.17
C ALA A 17 9.72 -12.84 3.08
N LYS A 18 10.16 -14.03 2.62
CA LYS A 18 11.58 -14.41 2.55
C LYS A 18 12.46 -13.42 1.78
N ALA A 19 11.93 -12.79 0.72
CA ALA A 19 12.68 -11.94 -0.19
C ALA A 19 12.20 -10.47 -0.24
N HIS A 20 11.07 -10.15 0.38
CA HIS A 20 10.47 -8.82 0.29
C HIS A 20 9.50 -8.57 1.45
N ILE A 21 9.16 -7.30 1.64
CA ILE A 21 8.06 -6.83 2.44
C ILE A 21 6.91 -6.54 1.48
N GLY A 22 5.75 -7.16 1.70
CA GLY A 22 4.53 -6.91 0.96
C GLY A 22 3.64 -5.92 1.70
N LEU A 23 3.22 -4.86 1.01
CA LEU A 23 2.25 -3.87 1.48
C LEU A 23 0.96 -4.02 0.67
N TYR A 24 -0.15 -4.12 1.38
CA TYR A 24 -1.47 -4.46 0.83
C TYR A 24 -2.47 -3.36 1.20
N PRO A 25 -2.76 -2.40 0.30
CA PRO A 25 -3.72 -1.32 0.55
C PRO A 25 -5.18 -1.77 0.32
N PHE A 26 -5.41 -3.02 -0.10
CA PHE A 26 -6.73 -3.58 -0.39
C PHE A 26 -7.56 -2.77 -1.41
N SER A 27 -6.89 -1.98 -2.24
CA SER A 27 -7.49 -1.19 -3.30
C SER A 27 -6.49 -0.97 -4.44
N PRO A 28 -6.77 -1.49 -5.65
CA PRO A 28 -6.04 -1.13 -6.85
C PRO A 28 -6.09 0.37 -7.11
N ALA A 29 -7.25 1.00 -6.92
CA ALA A 29 -7.44 2.43 -7.18
C ALA A 29 -6.56 3.30 -6.28
N ALA A 30 -6.40 2.94 -5.00
CA ALA A 30 -5.48 3.66 -4.11
C ALA A 30 -4.02 3.49 -4.55
N LEU A 31 -3.62 2.27 -4.95
CA LEU A 31 -2.27 2.01 -5.44
C LEU A 31 -1.96 2.75 -6.75
N ASP A 32 -2.96 2.89 -7.62
CA ASP A 32 -2.83 3.61 -8.88
C ASP A 32 -2.52 5.12 -8.68
N THR A 33 -2.92 5.72 -7.55
CA THR A 33 -2.61 7.14 -7.24
C THR A 33 -1.13 7.45 -7.05
N VAL A 34 -0.31 6.43 -6.80
CA VAL A 34 1.14 6.57 -6.58
C VAL A 34 1.96 5.73 -7.56
N ARG A 35 1.32 5.15 -8.59
CA ARG A 35 1.96 4.15 -9.46
C ARG A 35 3.22 4.68 -10.16
N ASP A 36 3.23 5.94 -10.56
CA ASP A 36 4.37 6.56 -11.22
C ASP A 36 5.57 6.72 -10.27
N ASP A 37 5.31 6.97 -8.98
CA ASP A 37 6.34 7.05 -7.94
C ASP A 37 6.90 5.69 -7.55
N LEU A 38 6.20 4.61 -7.90
CA LEU A 38 6.62 3.24 -7.67
C LEU A 38 7.54 2.70 -8.78
N ALA A 39 8.00 3.56 -9.69
CA ALA A 39 8.96 3.19 -10.72
C ALA A 39 10.20 2.50 -10.11
N GLY A 40 10.44 1.26 -10.54
CA GLY A 40 11.53 0.43 -10.07
C GLY A 40 11.25 -0.36 -8.78
N PHE A 41 10.06 -0.23 -8.18
CA PHE A 41 9.55 -1.20 -7.20
C PHE A 41 8.77 -2.31 -7.91
N SER A 42 8.67 -3.48 -7.27
CA SER A 42 7.80 -4.55 -7.78
C SER A 42 6.39 -4.36 -7.23
N SER A 43 5.40 -4.21 -8.11
CA SER A 43 4.00 -4.11 -7.71
C SER A 43 3.09 -5.01 -8.55
N SER A 44 2.01 -5.51 -7.95
CA SER A 44 0.87 -6.13 -8.64
C SER A 44 -0.39 -5.26 -8.47
N LYS A 45 -1.53 -5.65 -9.05
CA LYS A 45 -2.79 -4.88 -8.98
C LYS A 45 -3.23 -4.45 -7.56
N GLY A 46 -2.75 -5.09 -6.49
CA GLY A 46 -3.12 -4.72 -5.11
C GLY A 46 -2.01 -4.94 -4.10
N THR A 47 -0.75 -4.95 -4.54
CA THR A 47 0.38 -5.22 -3.64
C THR A 47 1.61 -4.46 -4.11
N LEU A 48 2.26 -3.79 -3.17
CA LEU A 48 3.59 -3.21 -3.34
C LEU A 48 4.61 -4.11 -2.64
N ARG A 49 5.71 -4.43 -3.31
CA ARG A 49 6.82 -5.22 -2.77
C ARG A 49 8.09 -4.38 -2.75
N PHE A 50 8.72 -4.32 -1.59
CA PHE A 50 9.96 -3.57 -1.34
C PHE A 50 10.85 -4.34 -0.35
N SER A 51 12.00 -3.79 0.03
CA SER A 51 12.88 -4.38 1.04
C SER A 51 13.25 -3.37 2.12
N ALA A 52 13.76 -3.82 3.26
CA ALA A 52 14.24 -2.90 4.30
C ALA A 52 15.42 -2.04 3.83
N GLN A 53 16.23 -2.54 2.89
CA GLN A 53 17.37 -1.82 2.30
C GLN A 53 16.93 -0.80 1.25
N ARG A 54 15.75 -0.99 0.66
CA ARG A 54 15.14 -0.08 -0.30
C ARG A 54 13.68 0.16 0.10
N PRO A 55 13.45 0.97 1.16
CA PRO A 55 12.11 1.29 1.61
C PRO A 55 11.38 2.14 0.56
N VAL A 56 10.05 2.13 0.64
CA VAL A 56 9.22 3.07 -0.11
C VAL A 56 9.39 4.44 0.55
N PRO A 57 9.53 5.54 -0.22
CA PRO A 57 9.58 6.88 0.36
C PRO A 57 8.35 7.19 1.21
N ASP A 58 8.55 7.87 2.33
CA ASP A 58 7.49 8.16 3.30
C ASP A 58 6.36 9.00 2.67
N ASP A 59 6.69 9.96 1.80
CA ASP A 59 5.70 10.79 1.11
C ASP A 59 4.80 9.98 0.16
N VAL A 60 5.37 8.96 -0.50
CA VAL A 60 4.63 8.03 -1.36
C VAL A 60 3.69 7.15 -0.52
N LEU A 61 4.16 6.66 0.62
CA LEU A 61 3.32 5.89 1.56
C LEU A 61 2.18 6.75 2.11
N ASP A 62 2.47 7.99 2.50
CA ASP A 62 1.47 8.92 3.02
C ASP A 62 0.37 9.21 1.98
N ARG A 63 0.75 9.46 0.72
CA ARG A 63 -0.21 9.64 -0.38
C ARG A 63 -1.09 8.40 -0.58
N LEU A 64 -0.48 7.21 -0.60
CA LEU A 64 -1.21 5.94 -0.75
C LEU A 64 -2.22 5.72 0.38
N VAL A 65 -1.80 5.93 1.63
CA VAL A 65 -2.67 5.74 2.81
C VAL A 65 -3.81 6.76 2.77
N ARG A 66 -3.53 8.04 2.49
CA ARG A 66 -4.57 9.08 2.39
C ARG A 66 -5.57 8.80 1.28
N ALA A 67 -5.11 8.36 0.12
CA ALA A 67 -5.99 7.94 -0.98
C ALA A 67 -6.91 6.80 -0.54
N ARG A 68 -6.38 5.79 0.16
CA ARG A 68 -7.18 4.68 0.66
C ARG A 68 -8.18 5.10 1.74
N VAL A 69 -7.79 6.00 2.65
CA VAL A 69 -8.69 6.57 3.67
C VAL A 69 -9.85 7.32 3.03
N ALA A 70 -9.56 8.16 2.03
CA ALA A 70 -10.59 8.91 1.31
C ALA A 70 -11.56 7.98 0.58
N GLU A 71 -11.04 6.95 -0.10
CA GLU A 71 -11.85 5.94 -0.79
C GLU A 71 -12.75 5.14 0.15
N ILE A 72 -12.26 4.80 1.35
CA ILE A 72 -13.07 4.15 2.38
C ILE A 72 -14.20 5.09 2.77
N ARG A 73 -13.90 6.34 3.14
CA ARG A 73 -14.92 7.28 3.67
C ARG A 73 -15.91 7.80 2.63
N SER A 74 -15.61 7.68 1.33
CA SER A 74 -16.53 8.06 0.26
C SER A 74 -17.55 6.98 -0.12
N ARG A 75 -17.55 5.83 0.58
CA ARG A 75 -18.40 4.67 0.30
C ARG A 75 -19.28 4.29 1.47
#